data_AF-A0A9X1B7C8-F1
#
_entry.id   AF-A0A9X1B7C8-F1
#
_cell.length_a   1.000
_cell.length_b   1.000
_cell.length_c   1.000
_cell.angle_alpha   90.00
_cell.angle_beta   90.00
_cell.angle_gamma   90.00
#
_symmetry.space_group_name_H-M   'P 1'
#
loop_
_entity.id
_entity.type
_entity.pdbx_description
1 polymer ?
#
loop_
_entity_poly.entity_id
_entity_poly.type
_entity_poly.pdbx_seq_one_letter_code
_entity_poly.pdbx_strand_id
1 'polypeptide(L)'
;MARGPAELSGEGGGPLERVRRGAVDLALLAVVCAYLLTALVGLPLFQDGGWYFFKIATTGQVELPNLRYTAVLPQLPAAWAASRIADPVLLRHLFALGYVALPIASLLACWALVRRRAPVLFLFPLLWFLLNLVNFSGVSELLSCLYLTWPLVLAMLLAPARRWVWLAAAIVPPMLVALHPLAFLPAFALALLGAALAWLLPNLRRIWGVLALWSLGSGLLRLAWTLVGMNDYERGRLETDSAINYLMTNTWGQHLLLIVVLMLGLTLGVGLLLRGRAQGLILGFARVLAGLVPVVAVLVSVEILNGEGIQLKSGVTFVVGLALMGLVSALVLAPPQLGWLQLPRWDPRLRGRTSLVMIIAVSMVVLLLAKSAAWWTATRGLQNLLAESRDDCIHLSASEPFALQWPWMRIIDDWVTPMNALAFRPRLILDAERGIEPIPLLLRHDGCAVLSQTGKVELVSWYVRDVHSLDQRFGPLRR
;
A
#
# COMPACT_ATOMS: atom_id res chain seq x y z
N MET A 1 7.96 -44.28 -14.52
CA MET A 1 6.68 -43.69 -14.04
C MET A 1 6.60 -43.84 -12.52
N ALA A 2 7.09 -42.86 -11.77
CA ALA A 2 6.97 -42.85 -10.31
C ALA A 2 5.54 -42.43 -9.95
N ARG A 3 4.80 -43.29 -9.24
CA ARG A 3 3.48 -42.95 -8.68
C ARG A 3 3.65 -41.70 -7.82
N GLY A 4 2.96 -40.62 -8.20
CA GLY A 4 2.98 -39.37 -7.45
C GLY A 4 2.55 -39.64 -6.00
N PRO A 5 3.11 -38.92 -5.01
CA PRO A 5 2.70 -39.06 -3.62
C PRO A 5 1.19 -38.90 -3.56
N ALA A 6 0.52 -39.95 -3.08
CA ALA A 6 -0.91 -39.97 -2.90
C ALA A 6 -1.35 -38.64 -2.28
N GLU A 7 -2.25 -37.93 -2.97
CA GLU A 7 -2.95 -36.79 -2.40
C GLU A 7 -3.68 -37.32 -1.16
N LEU A 8 -3.02 -37.21 -0.01
CA LEU A 8 -3.65 -37.29 1.29
C LEU A 8 -4.56 -36.07 1.36
N SER A 9 -5.74 -36.18 0.76
CA SER A 9 -6.92 -35.37 1.00
C SER A 9 -7.36 -35.62 2.44
N GLY A 10 -6.54 -35.14 3.38
CA GLY A 10 -6.90 -34.98 4.79
C GLY A 10 -7.91 -33.86 4.92
N GLU A 11 -9.10 -34.07 4.37
CA GLU A 11 -10.28 -33.24 4.62
C GLU A 11 -10.79 -33.54 6.03
N GLY A 12 -10.10 -32.99 7.03
CA GLY A 12 -10.44 -33.28 8.41
C GLY A 12 -9.67 -32.47 9.43
N GLY A 13 -9.50 -31.16 9.19
CA GLY A 13 -9.09 -30.28 10.29
C GLY A 13 -10.13 -30.38 11.41
N GLY A 14 -9.70 -30.79 12.61
CA GLY A 14 -10.60 -30.96 13.74
C GLY A 14 -11.42 -29.69 14.04
N PRO A 15 -12.55 -29.77 14.76
CA PRO A 15 -13.41 -28.61 15.07
C PRO A 15 -12.65 -27.38 15.56
N LEU A 16 -11.65 -27.56 16.43
CA LEU A 16 -10.78 -26.49 16.94
C LEU A 16 -9.95 -25.79 15.85
N GLU A 17 -9.52 -26.52 14.83
CA GLU A 17 -8.77 -25.94 13.71
C GLU A 17 -9.68 -25.04 12.86
N ARG A 18 -10.91 -25.48 12.61
CA ARG A 18 -11.93 -24.69 11.92
C ARG A 18 -12.25 -23.39 12.66
N VAL A 19 -12.44 -23.44 13.99
CA VAL A 19 -12.73 -22.25 14.81
C VAL A 19 -11.60 -21.22 14.74
N ARG A 20 -10.34 -21.64 14.92
CA ARG A 20 -9.20 -20.71 14.87
C ARG A 20 -8.94 -20.15 13.47
N ARG A 21 -9.20 -20.92 12.40
CA ARG A 21 -9.15 -20.40 11.02
C ARG A 21 -10.24 -19.34 10.83
N GLY A 22 -11.46 -19.62 11.30
CA GLY A 22 -12.56 -18.65 11.29
C GLY A 22 -12.24 -17.36 12.04
N ALA A 23 -11.50 -17.42 13.15
CA ALA A 23 -11.04 -16.23 13.86
C ALA A 23 -10.07 -15.38 13.02
N VAL A 24 -9.12 -16.01 12.31
CA VAL A 24 -8.23 -15.30 11.38
C VAL A 24 -9.01 -14.72 10.20
N ASP A 25 -9.94 -15.48 9.64
CA ASP A 25 -10.80 -15.02 8.54
C ASP A 25 -11.62 -13.79 8.96
N LEU A 26 -12.17 -13.78 10.18
CA LEU A 26 -12.89 -12.64 10.75
C LEU A 26 -11.98 -11.43 10.97
N ALA A 27 -10.76 -11.64 11.47
CA ALA A 27 -9.78 -10.57 11.65
C ALA A 27 -9.40 -9.91 10.32
N LEU A 28 -9.20 -10.72 9.28
CA LEU A 28 -8.91 -10.24 7.93
C LEU A 28 -10.10 -9.54 7.31
N LEU A 29 -11.33 -10.02 7.56
CA LEU A 29 -12.53 -9.31 7.15
C LEU A 29 -12.59 -7.91 7.78
N ALA A 30 -12.27 -7.77 9.06
CA ALA A 30 -12.21 -6.46 9.72
C ALA A 30 -11.16 -5.54 9.09
N VAL A 31 -9.97 -6.06 8.75
CA VAL A 31 -8.93 -5.31 8.03
C VAL A 31 -9.43 -4.88 6.64
N VAL A 32 -10.10 -5.77 5.91
CA VAL A 32 -10.71 -5.46 4.60
C VAL A 32 -11.76 -4.36 4.73
N CYS A 33 -12.65 -4.44 5.71
CA CYS A 33 -13.64 -3.40 5.98
C CYS A 33 -12.98 -2.04 6.30
N ALA A 34 -11.90 -2.03 7.07
CA ALA A 34 -11.17 -0.80 7.38
C ALA A 34 -10.51 -0.20 6.12
N TYR A 35 -9.94 -1.02 5.25
CA TYR A 35 -9.44 -0.57 3.94
C TYR A 35 -10.57 -0.05 3.04
N LEU A 36 -11.74 -0.69 3.02
CA LEU A 36 -12.89 -0.19 2.27
C LEU A 36 -13.33 1.18 2.78
N LEU A 37 -13.36 1.40 4.10
CA LEU A 37 -13.61 2.71 4.68
C LEU A 37 -12.58 3.74 4.21
N THR A 38 -11.29 3.36 4.19
CA THR A 38 -10.20 4.17 3.64
C THR A 38 -10.47 4.60 2.19
N ALA A 39 -11.00 3.70 1.35
CA ALA A 39 -11.40 4.04 -0.02
C ALA A 39 -12.63 4.96 -0.06
N LEU A 40 -13.62 4.73 0.80
CA LEU A 40 -14.85 5.54 0.86
C LEU A 40 -14.58 6.97 1.30
N VAL A 41 -13.69 7.20 2.27
CA VAL A 41 -13.26 8.56 2.64
C VAL A 41 -12.34 9.18 1.60
N GLY A 42 -11.90 8.41 0.59
CA GLY A 42 -11.05 8.89 -0.49
C GLY A 42 -9.60 9.11 -0.10
N LEU A 43 -9.08 8.41 0.93
CA LEU A 43 -7.67 8.53 1.34
C LEU A 43 -6.68 8.29 0.20
N PRO A 44 -6.92 7.39 -0.77
CA PRO A 44 -6.01 7.24 -1.92
C PRO A 44 -5.85 8.50 -2.78
N LEU A 45 -6.62 9.58 -2.57
CA LEU A 45 -6.41 10.87 -3.24
C LEU A 45 -5.35 11.74 -2.56
N PHE A 46 -4.75 11.29 -1.46
CA PHE A 46 -3.62 11.98 -0.87
C PHE A 46 -2.44 12.08 -1.86
N GLN A 47 -1.90 13.29 -2.04
CA GLN A 47 -0.76 13.60 -2.90
C GLN A 47 -0.89 13.05 -4.34
N ASP A 48 0.06 12.21 -4.79
CA ASP A 48 0.12 11.64 -6.14
C ASP A 48 -1.25 11.14 -6.63
N GLY A 49 -2.04 10.54 -5.74
CA GLY A 49 -3.34 10.01 -6.08
C GLY A 49 -4.39 11.08 -6.42
N GLY A 50 -4.36 12.25 -5.77
CA GLY A 50 -5.25 13.37 -6.06
C GLY A 50 -4.99 13.92 -7.46
N TRP A 51 -3.72 14.01 -7.83
CA TRP A 51 -3.30 14.37 -9.19
C TRP A 51 -3.75 13.33 -10.22
N TYR A 52 -3.51 12.04 -9.99
CA TYR A 52 -3.91 10.99 -10.92
C TYR A 52 -5.42 10.95 -11.12
N PHE A 53 -6.18 11.05 -10.02
CA PHE A 53 -7.63 11.16 -10.06
C PHE A 53 -8.07 12.38 -10.87
N PHE A 54 -7.49 13.54 -10.60
CA PHE A 54 -7.86 14.78 -11.27
C PHE A 54 -7.60 14.74 -12.77
N LYS A 55 -6.47 14.15 -13.20
CA LYS A 55 -6.18 13.93 -14.62
C LYS A 55 -7.23 13.03 -15.26
N ILE A 56 -7.54 11.88 -14.66
CA ILE A 56 -8.60 10.98 -15.15
C ILE A 56 -9.95 11.68 -15.21
N ALA A 57 -10.31 12.44 -14.18
CA ALA A 57 -11.58 13.14 -14.13
C ALA A 57 -11.71 14.17 -15.25
N THR A 58 -10.63 14.90 -15.56
CA THR A 58 -10.68 15.99 -16.54
C THR A 58 -10.41 15.56 -17.97
N THR A 59 -9.67 14.48 -18.21
CA THR A 59 -9.30 14.04 -19.58
C THR A 59 -9.84 12.67 -19.97
N GLY A 60 -10.36 11.89 -19.01
CA GLY A 60 -10.70 10.48 -19.21
C GLY A 60 -9.49 9.58 -19.43
N GLN A 61 -8.26 10.10 -19.30
CA GLN A 61 -7.03 9.35 -19.55
C GLN A 61 -6.32 9.03 -18.24
N VAL A 62 -5.75 7.83 -18.19
CA VAL A 62 -4.88 7.38 -17.08
C VAL A 62 -3.60 8.22 -17.04
N GLU A 63 -3.07 8.41 -15.84
CA GLU A 63 -1.74 8.99 -15.69
C GLU A 63 -0.67 7.90 -15.78
N LEU A 64 0.39 8.19 -16.55
CA LEU A 64 1.60 7.37 -16.64
C LEU A 64 2.74 8.08 -15.90
N PRO A 65 2.70 8.08 -14.55
CA PRO A 65 3.62 8.89 -13.78
C PRO A 65 5.04 8.40 -14.02
N ASN A 66 5.91 9.26 -14.54
CA ASN A 66 7.33 8.94 -14.78
C ASN A 66 7.53 7.60 -15.54
N LEU A 67 6.68 7.33 -16.55
CA LEU A 67 6.68 6.10 -17.36
C LEU A 67 6.39 4.81 -16.58
N ARG A 68 5.67 4.89 -15.45
CA ARG A 68 5.33 3.73 -14.60
C ARG A 68 4.01 3.10 -15.00
N TYR A 69 4.05 2.28 -16.06
CA TYR A 69 2.86 1.68 -16.70
C TYR A 69 1.98 0.85 -15.77
N THR A 70 2.54 0.26 -14.72
CA THR A 70 1.80 -0.59 -13.78
C THR A 70 0.99 0.20 -12.77
N ALA A 71 1.33 1.48 -12.54
CA ALA A 71 0.51 2.40 -11.74
C ALA A 71 -0.84 2.68 -12.41
N VAL A 72 -1.01 2.30 -13.68
CA VAL A 72 -2.27 2.40 -14.44
C VAL A 72 -3.30 1.37 -13.99
N LEU A 73 -2.89 0.16 -13.58
CA LEU A 73 -3.85 -0.91 -13.30
C LEU A 73 -4.91 -0.51 -12.25
N PRO A 74 -4.54 0.12 -11.11
CA PRO A 74 -5.52 0.61 -10.15
C PRO A 74 -6.38 1.77 -10.67
N GLN A 75 -5.93 2.50 -11.70
CA GLN A 75 -6.64 3.63 -12.29
C GLN A 75 -7.70 3.20 -13.31
N LEU A 76 -7.58 2.00 -13.90
CA LEU A 76 -8.44 1.53 -14.98
C LEU A 76 -9.95 1.58 -14.67
N PRO A 77 -10.44 1.21 -13.47
CA PRO A 77 -11.87 1.31 -13.16
C PRO A 77 -12.38 2.75 -13.27
N ALA A 78 -11.61 3.71 -12.77
CA ALA A 78 -11.96 5.13 -12.87
C ALA A 78 -11.86 5.63 -14.31
N ALA A 79 -10.77 5.34 -15.02
CA ALA A 79 -10.61 5.79 -16.40
C ALA A 79 -11.71 5.26 -17.34
N TRP A 80 -12.08 3.98 -17.18
CA TRP A 80 -13.20 3.40 -17.90
C TRP A 80 -14.52 4.11 -17.59
N ALA A 81 -14.76 4.43 -16.32
CA ALA A 81 -15.96 5.12 -15.86
C ALA A 81 -16.00 6.61 -16.24
N ALA A 82 -14.86 7.29 -16.35
CA ALA A 82 -14.79 8.72 -16.63
C ALA A 82 -15.46 9.11 -17.96
N SER A 83 -15.40 8.23 -18.96
CA SER A 83 -16.08 8.40 -20.25
C SER A 83 -17.60 8.14 -20.24
N ARG A 84 -18.14 7.61 -19.13
CA ARG A 84 -19.53 7.14 -19.02
C ARG A 84 -20.30 7.84 -17.89
N ILE A 85 -19.59 8.37 -16.91
CA ILE A 85 -20.14 8.87 -15.66
C ILE A 85 -19.70 10.32 -15.48
N ALA A 86 -20.68 11.22 -15.40
CA ALA A 86 -20.47 12.63 -15.08
C ALA A 86 -20.23 12.85 -13.58
N ASP A 87 -20.75 11.98 -12.70
CA ASP A 87 -20.63 12.11 -11.24
C ASP A 87 -19.15 12.01 -10.78
N PRO A 88 -18.53 13.12 -10.31
CA PRO A 88 -17.14 13.11 -9.84
C PRO A 88 -16.95 12.35 -8.52
N VAL A 89 -17.99 12.24 -7.69
CA VAL A 89 -17.93 11.51 -6.41
C VAL A 89 -17.89 10.01 -6.66
N LEU A 90 -18.74 9.51 -7.56
CA LEU A 90 -18.68 8.10 -7.95
C LEU A 90 -17.33 7.76 -8.59
N LEU A 91 -16.81 8.64 -9.47
CA LEU A 91 -15.49 8.46 -10.06
C LEU A 91 -14.39 8.39 -8.98
N ARG A 92 -14.45 9.27 -7.98
CA ARG A 92 -13.50 9.30 -6.85
C ARG A 92 -13.50 7.98 -6.08
N HIS A 93 -14.67 7.41 -5.82
CA HIS A 93 -14.77 6.12 -5.14
C HIS A 93 -14.22 4.98 -6.00
N LEU A 94 -14.51 4.94 -7.30
CA LEU A 94 -13.96 3.92 -8.20
C LEU A 94 -12.43 3.99 -8.26
N PHE A 95 -11.86 5.19 -8.30
CA PHE A 95 -10.42 5.42 -8.23
C PHE A 95 -9.83 4.90 -6.91
N ALA A 96 -10.42 5.31 -5.79
CA ALA A 96 -9.94 4.93 -4.47
C ALA A 96 -10.03 3.42 -4.23
N LEU A 97 -11.14 2.78 -4.65
CA LEU A 97 -11.33 1.34 -4.59
C LEU A 97 -10.29 0.58 -5.41
N GLY A 98 -9.94 1.08 -6.60
CA GLY A 98 -8.91 0.49 -7.44
C GLY A 98 -7.55 0.40 -6.73
N TYR A 99 -7.13 1.47 -6.05
CA TYR A 99 -5.88 1.48 -5.30
C TYR A 99 -5.91 0.63 -4.03
N VAL A 100 -7.03 0.63 -3.30
CA VAL A 100 -7.19 -0.18 -2.10
C VAL A 100 -7.34 -1.69 -2.41
N ALA A 101 -7.81 -2.04 -3.60
CA ALA A 101 -7.93 -3.44 -4.01
C ALA A 101 -6.57 -4.17 -4.00
N LEU A 102 -5.46 -3.47 -4.30
CA LEU A 102 -4.14 -4.08 -4.37
C LEU A 102 -3.63 -4.63 -3.02
N PRO A 103 -3.55 -3.84 -1.93
CA PRO A 103 -3.18 -4.37 -0.62
C PRO A 103 -4.15 -5.45 -0.11
N ILE A 104 -5.47 -5.27 -0.32
CA ILE A 104 -6.47 -6.29 0.06
C ILE A 104 -6.20 -7.62 -0.66
N ALA A 105 -6.08 -7.58 -1.99
CA ALA A 105 -5.88 -8.79 -2.80
C ALA A 105 -4.57 -9.49 -2.45
N SER A 106 -3.50 -8.72 -2.22
CA SER A 106 -2.21 -9.25 -1.79
C SER A 106 -2.29 -9.95 -0.42
N LEU A 107 -2.90 -9.31 0.58
CA LEU A 107 -3.07 -9.89 1.92
C LEU A 107 -3.93 -11.16 1.89
N LEU A 108 -5.05 -11.13 1.18
CA LEU A 108 -5.94 -12.29 1.01
C LEU A 108 -5.26 -13.42 0.25
N ALA A 109 -4.46 -13.12 -0.78
CA ALA A 109 -3.67 -14.11 -1.51
C ALA A 109 -2.61 -14.75 -0.61
N CYS A 110 -1.88 -13.95 0.18
CA CYS A 110 -0.92 -14.46 1.17
C CYS A 110 -1.61 -15.42 2.14
N TRP A 111 -2.76 -15.06 2.69
CA TRP A 111 -3.52 -15.93 3.58
C TRP A 111 -4.01 -17.21 2.88
N ALA A 112 -4.58 -17.09 1.67
CA ALA A 112 -5.08 -18.22 0.90
C ALA A 112 -3.99 -19.27 0.60
N LEU A 113 -2.76 -18.81 0.34
CA LEU A 113 -1.61 -19.67 0.05
C LEU A 113 -1.12 -20.43 1.28
N VAL A 114 -1.09 -19.77 2.44
CA VAL A 114 -0.50 -20.32 3.66
C VAL A 114 -1.51 -21.07 4.53
N ARG A 115 -2.81 -20.72 4.50
CA ARG A 115 -3.83 -21.16 5.48
C ARG A 115 -3.95 -22.69 5.62
N ARG A 116 -3.69 -23.45 4.56
CA ARG A 116 -3.77 -24.92 4.57
C ARG A 116 -2.43 -25.62 4.80
N ARG A 117 -1.30 -24.97 4.49
CA ARG A 117 0.04 -25.61 4.50
C ARG A 117 0.92 -25.12 5.63
N ALA A 118 1.01 -23.81 5.81
CA ALA A 118 1.97 -23.18 6.72
C ALA A 118 1.44 -21.84 7.27
N PRO A 119 0.31 -21.80 7.99
CA PRO A 119 -0.36 -20.55 8.35
C PRO A 119 0.47 -19.61 9.22
N VAL A 120 1.48 -20.14 9.93
CA VAL A 120 2.42 -19.29 10.68
C VAL A 120 3.21 -18.33 9.79
N LEU A 121 3.48 -18.71 8.54
CA LEU A 121 4.18 -17.85 7.60
C LEU A 121 3.37 -16.60 7.24
N PHE A 122 2.07 -16.57 7.55
CA PHE A 122 1.23 -15.39 7.37
C PHE A 122 1.63 -14.21 8.28
N LEU A 123 2.28 -14.48 9.42
CA LEU A 123 2.68 -13.42 10.35
C LEU A 123 3.67 -12.45 9.70
N PHE A 124 4.54 -12.92 8.81
CA PHE A 124 5.56 -12.08 8.17
C PHE A 124 5.00 -11.04 7.18
N PRO A 125 4.16 -11.41 6.18
CA PRO A 125 3.49 -10.41 5.37
C PRO A 125 2.60 -9.54 6.26
N LEU A 126 1.85 -10.10 7.22
CA LEU A 126 0.97 -9.31 8.08
C LEU A 126 1.72 -8.24 8.89
N LEU A 127 2.91 -8.56 9.42
CA LEU A 127 3.79 -7.62 10.09
C LEU A 127 4.29 -6.51 9.14
N TRP A 128 4.66 -6.87 7.92
CA TRP A 128 5.04 -5.89 6.92
C TRP A 128 3.85 -4.98 6.54
N PHE A 129 2.66 -5.55 6.33
CA PHE A 129 1.44 -4.79 6.03
C PHE A 129 1.12 -3.80 7.15
N LEU A 130 1.24 -4.21 8.41
CA LEU A 130 1.11 -3.32 9.56
C LEU A 130 2.12 -2.17 9.52
N LEU A 131 3.42 -2.50 9.38
CA LEU A 131 4.46 -1.49 9.28
C LEU A 131 4.20 -0.53 8.13
N ASN A 132 3.73 -1.05 7.00
CA ASN A 132 3.48 -0.26 5.82
C ASN A 132 2.37 0.79 5.99
N LEU A 133 1.52 0.66 7.02
CA LEU A 133 0.49 1.66 7.32
C LEU A 133 1.05 2.99 7.83
N VAL A 134 2.33 3.07 8.22
CA VAL A 134 3.02 4.35 8.52
C VAL A 134 3.07 5.26 7.29
N ASN A 135 3.09 4.67 6.08
CA ASN A 135 3.00 5.44 4.84
C ASN A 135 1.59 5.96 4.70
N PHE A 136 1.40 7.27 4.66
CA PHE A 136 0.07 7.86 4.56
C PHE A 136 -0.54 7.60 3.17
N SER A 137 0.27 7.69 2.13
CA SER A 137 -0.15 7.49 0.75
C SER A 137 -0.66 6.08 0.46
N GLY A 138 -1.87 6.01 -0.10
CA GLY A 138 -2.43 4.79 -0.71
C GLY A 138 -1.93 4.53 -2.14
N VAL A 139 -1.20 5.47 -2.73
CA VAL A 139 -0.74 5.47 -4.12
C VAL A 139 0.79 5.49 -4.12
N SER A 140 1.38 4.30 -4.04
CA SER A 140 2.83 4.15 -4.04
C SER A 140 3.27 2.96 -4.88
N GLU A 141 3.93 3.25 -6.00
CA GLU A 141 4.45 2.25 -6.93
C GLU A 141 5.55 1.40 -6.28
N LEU A 142 6.32 1.99 -5.36
CA LEU A 142 7.30 1.27 -4.54
C LEU A 142 6.63 0.19 -3.68
N LEU A 143 5.51 0.54 -3.03
CA LEU A 143 4.79 -0.40 -2.16
C LEU A 143 4.01 -1.43 -2.97
N SER A 144 3.50 -1.04 -4.15
CA SER A 144 2.89 -1.95 -5.12
C SER A 144 3.83 -3.08 -5.53
N CYS A 145 5.14 -2.83 -5.64
CA CYS A 145 6.13 -3.89 -5.87
C CYS A 145 6.02 -5.01 -4.83
N LEU A 146 5.92 -4.64 -3.55
CA LEU A 146 5.87 -5.60 -2.46
C LEU A 146 4.49 -6.27 -2.33
N TYR A 147 3.40 -5.56 -2.64
CA TYR A 147 2.08 -6.19 -2.72
C TYR A 147 2.04 -7.30 -3.78
N LEU A 148 2.76 -7.15 -4.90
CA LEU A 148 2.85 -8.20 -5.93
C LEU A 148 3.80 -9.33 -5.52
N THR A 149 4.94 -9.02 -4.89
CA THR A 149 5.98 -10.03 -4.61
C THR A 149 5.67 -10.90 -3.40
N TRP A 150 5.01 -10.39 -2.35
CA TRP A 150 4.65 -11.19 -1.17
C TRP A 150 3.89 -12.50 -1.47
N PRO A 151 2.75 -12.47 -2.18
CA PRO A 151 2.04 -13.69 -2.52
C PRO A 151 2.87 -14.59 -3.45
N LEU A 152 3.66 -14.01 -4.37
CA LEU A 152 4.54 -14.78 -5.25
C LEU A 152 5.63 -15.53 -4.47
N VAL A 153 6.33 -14.87 -3.54
CA VAL A 153 7.35 -15.49 -2.70
C VAL A 153 6.77 -16.67 -1.92
N LEU A 154 5.60 -16.49 -1.29
CA LEU A 154 4.93 -17.58 -0.57
C LEU A 154 4.50 -18.71 -1.51
N ALA A 155 4.03 -18.39 -2.72
CA ALA A 155 3.65 -19.37 -3.73
C ALA A 155 4.84 -20.19 -4.23
N MET A 156 5.98 -19.53 -4.52
CA MET A 156 7.24 -20.16 -4.91
C MET A 156 7.73 -21.13 -3.84
N LEU A 157 7.67 -20.72 -2.56
CA LEU A 157 8.11 -21.54 -1.44
C LEU A 157 7.18 -22.72 -1.13
N LEU A 158 5.86 -22.51 -1.18
CA LEU A 158 4.87 -23.50 -0.73
C LEU A 158 4.27 -24.35 -1.84
N ALA A 159 4.43 -23.95 -3.09
CA ALA A 159 3.81 -24.60 -4.25
C ALA A 159 4.71 -24.60 -5.51
N PRO A 160 6.03 -24.86 -5.41
CA PRO A 160 6.98 -24.62 -6.51
C PRO A 160 6.71 -25.44 -7.78
N ALA A 161 5.92 -26.52 -7.70
CA ALA A 161 5.58 -27.36 -8.84
C ALA A 161 4.29 -26.95 -9.59
N ARG A 162 3.54 -25.95 -9.08
CA ARG A 162 2.25 -25.57 -9.67
C ARG A 162 2.47 -24.62 -10.85
N ARG A 163 1.88 -24.93 -12.02
CA ARG A 163 2.03 -24.16 -13.26
C ARG A 163 1.66 -22.68 -13.13
N TRP A 164 0.61 -22.36 -12.38
CA TRP A 164 0.19 -20.97 -12.17
C TRP A 164 1.26 -20.15 -11.41
N VAL A 165 2.09 -20.80 -10.57
CA VAL A 165 3.22 -20.14 -9.88
C VAL A 165 4.31 -19.80 -10.87
N TRP A 166 4.60 -20.69 -11.82
CA TRP A 166 5.56 -20.43 -12.89
C TRP A 166 5.11 -19.26 -13.77
N LEU A 167 3.81 -19.23 -14.11
CA LEU A 167 3.22 -18.13 -14.86
C LEU A 167 3.34 -16.81 -14.09
N ALA A 168 3.00 -16.79 -12.80
CA ALA A 168 3.15 -15.61 -11.97
C ALA A 168 4.63 -15.16 -11.87
N ALA A 169 5.56 -16.10 -11.69
CA ALA A 169 7.00 -15.83 -11.66
C ALA A 169 7.56 -15.35 -13.01
N ALA A 170 6.91 -15.67 -14.14
CA ALA A 170 7.26 -15.14 -15.44
C ALA A 170 6.71 -13.72 -15.67
N ILE A 171 5.52 -13.41 -15.14
CA ILE A 171 4.83 -12.13 -15.35
C ILE A 171 5.33 -11.02 -14.39
N VAL A 172 5.54 -11.34 -13.11
CA VAL A 172 5.84 -10.33 -12.09
C VAL A 172 7.17 -9.60 -12.33
N PRO A 173 8.30 -10.26 -12.66
CA PRO A 173 9.57 -9.53 -12.85
C PRO A 173 9.54 -8.49 -13.97
N PRO A 174 8.97 -8.74 -15.16
CA PRO A 174 8.75 -7.71 -16.17
C PRO A 174 7.86 -6.56 -15.68
N MET A 175 6.81 -6.84 -14.90
CA MET A 175 5.99 -5.79 -14.30
C MET A 175 6.81 -4.91 -13.34
N LEU A 176 7.75 -5.49 -12.58
CA LEU A 176 8.65 -4.73 -11.69
C LEU A 176 9.51 -3.72 -12.47
N VAL A 177 9.94 -4.04 -13.70
CA VAL A 177 10.68 -3.09 -14.56
C VAL A 177 9.91 -1.79 -14.78
N ALA A 178 8.59 -1.90 -14.90
CA ALA A 178 7.68 -0.80 -15.19
C ALA A 178 7.01 -0.19 -13.95
N LEU A 179 7.45 -0.53 -12.72
CA LEU A 179 6.85 -0.05 -11.47
C LEU A 179 7.57 1.14 -10.86
N HIS A 180 8.80 0.94 -10.40
CA HIS A 180 9.49 1.93 -9.57
C HIS A 180 11.02 1.79 -9.73
N PRO A 181 11.81 2.87 -9.58
CA PRO A 181 13.28 2.81 -9.57
C PRO A 181 13.85 1.68 -8.74
N LEU A 182 13.46 1.56 -7.48
CA LEU A 182 13.92 0.51 -6.57
C LEU A 182 13.32 -0.89 -6.80
N ALA A 183 12.49 -1.09 -7.84
CA ALA A 183 11.87 -2.39 -8.11
C ALA A 183 12.87 -3.46 -8.60
N PHE A 184 14.12 -3.09 -8.93
CA PHE A 184 15.19 -4.06 -9.19
C PHE A 184 15.49 -4.91 -7.94
N LEU A 185 15.32 -4.37 -6.72
CA LEU A 185 15.60 -5.10 -5.47
C LEU A 185 14.71 -6.33 -5.29
N PRO A 186 13.36 -6.24 -5.37
CA PRO A 186 12.51 -7.43 -5.34
C PRO A 186 12.74 -8.36 -6.54
N ALA A 187 13.11 -7.84 -7.71
CA ALA A 187 13.44 -8.69 -8.86
C ALA A 187 14.69 -9.54 -8.59
N PHE A 188 15.74 -8.96 -7.99
CA PHE A 188 16.92 -9.71 -7.54
C PHE A 188 16.60 -10.69 -6.42
N ALA A 189 15.74 -10.32 -5.46
CA ALA A 189 15.29 -11.24 -4.42
C ALA A 189 14.54 -12.46 -5.02
N LEU A 190 13.67 -12.24 -6.01
CA LEU A 190 13.01 -13.32 -6.75
C LEU A 190 13.99 -14.18 -7.55
N ALA A 191 15.03 -13.57 -8.15
CA ALA A 191 16.08 -14.29 -8.85
C ALA A 191 16.87 -15.21 -7.92
N LEU A 192 17.28 -14.72 -6.75
CA LEU A 192 17.97 -15.50 -5.72
C LEU A 192 17.10 -16.65 -5.21
N LEU A 193 15.82 -16.39 -4.95
CA LEU A 193 14.87 -17.42 -4.54
C LEU A 193 14.68 -18.49 -5.64
N GLY A 194 14.52 -18.07 -6.89
CA GLY A 194 14.44 -18.98 -8.04
C GLY A 194 15.70 -19.84 -8.19
N ALA A 195 16.88 -19.25 -8.04
CA ALA A 195 18.15 -19.97 -8.08
C ALA A 195 18.26 -21.00 -6.96
N ALA A 196 17.86 -20.64 -5.73
CA ALA A 196 17.82 -21.54 -4.59
C ALA A 196 16.85 -22.71 -4.83
N LEU A 197 15.65 -22.44 -5.37
CA LEU A 197 14.70 -23.49 -5.74
C LEU A 197 15.23 -24.40 -6.86
N ALA A 198 15.92 -23.84 -7.86
CA ALA A 198 16.54 -24.61 -8.93
C ALA A 198 17.63 -25.56 -8.39
N TRP A 199 18.39 -25.10 -7.40
CA TRP A 199 19.40 -25.91 -6.71
C TRP A 199 18.79 -27.01 -5.85
N LEU A 200 17.78 -26.67 -5.03
CA LEU A 200 17.19 -27.57 -4.04
C LEU A 200 16.17 -28.55 -4.63
N LEU A 201 15.60 -28.28 -5.82
CA LEU A 201 14.59 -29.10 -6.46
C LEU A 201 15.07 -29.59 -7.84
N PRO A 202 15.87 -30.68 -7.92
CA PRO A 202 16.48 -31.15 -9.17
C PRO A 202 15.48 -31.36 -10.32
N ASN A 203 14.29 -31.88 -10.02
CA ASN A 203 13.22 -32.12 -11.00
C ASN A 203 12.65 -30.83 -11.61
N LEU A 204 12.81 -29.70 -10.94
CA LEU A 204 12.34 -28.38 -11.38
C LEU A 204 13.50 -27.43 -11.73
N ARG A 205 14.75 -27.94 -11.72
CA ARG A 205 15.97 -27.15 -11.91
C ARG A 205 15.95 -26.29 -13.17
N ARG A 206 15.53 -26.86 -14.29
CA ARG A 206 15.48 -26.12 -15.57
C ARG A 206 14.47 -24.97 -15.52
N ILE A 207 13.27 -25.22 -15.01
CA ILE A 207 12.20 -24.21 -14.95
C ILE A 207 12.61 -23.07 -14.03
N TRP A 208 13.03 -23.38 -12.80
CA TRP A 208 13.43 -22.37 -11.83
C TRP A 208 14.72 -21.65 -12.23
N GLY A 209 15.65 -22.33 -12.89
CA GLY A 209 16.86 -21.69 -13.44
C GLY A 209 16.53 -20.65 -14.51
N VAL A 210 15.60 -20.96 -15.42
CA VAL A 210 15.14 -19.99 -16.44
C VAL A 210 14.41 -18.82 -15.79
N LEU A 211 13.50 -19.08 -14.84
CA LEU A 211 12.76 -18.02 -14.13
C LEU A 211 13.69 -17.14 -13.27
N ALA A 212 14.75 -17.71 -12.70
CA ALA A 212 15.78 -16.97 -11.98
C ALA A 212 16.55 -16.02 -12.91
N LEU A 213 17.00 -16.52 -14.07
CA LEU A 213 17.66 -15.69 -15.08
C LEU A 213 16.73 -14.60 -15.63
N TRP A 214 15.45 -14.92 -15.84
CA TRP A 214 14.43 -13.96 -16.26
C TRP A 214 14.22 -12.84 -15.24
N SER A 215 14.17 -13.20 -13.96
CA SER A 215 14.05 -12.24 -12.85
C SER A 215 15.31 -11.39 -12.72
N LEU A 216 16.49 -12.00 -12.86
CA LEU A 216 17.78 -11.30 -12.86
C LEU A 216 17.88 -10.31 -14.01
N GLY A 217 17.54 -10.73 -15.24
CA GLY A 217 17.53 -9.87 -16.42
C GLY A 217 16.60 -8.67 -16.26
N SER A 218 15.39 -8.91 -15.72
CA SER A 218 14.44 -7.85 -15.40
C SER A 218 15.00 -6.87 -14.34
N GLY A 219 15.62 -7.39 -13.28
CA GLY A 219 16.28 -6.57 -12.27
C GLY A 219 17.43 -5.72 -12.83
N LEU A 220 18.29 -6.31 -13.66
CA LEU A 220 19.41 -5.62 -14.31
C LEU A 220 18.90 -4.53 -15.27
N LEU A 221 17.87 -4.83 -16.06
CA LEU A 221 17.24 -3.85 -16.95
C LEU A 221 16.68 -2.66 -16.17
N ARG A 222 15.96 -2.90 -15.06
CA ARG A 222 15.41 -1.83 -14.22
C ARG A 222 16.51 -1.02 -13.53
N LEU A 223 17.58 -1.67 -13.09
CA LEU A 223 18.74 -1.01 -12.50
C LEU A 223 19.42 -0.12 -13.55
N ALA A 224 19.70 -0.64 -14.74
CA ALA A 224 20.29 0.12 -15.84
C ALA A 224 19.42 1.33 -16.22
N TRP A 225 18.10 1.14 -16.37
CA TRP A 225 17.15 2.24 -16.59
C TRP A 225 17.31 3.31 -15.51
N THR A 226 17.29 2.91 -14.24
CA THR A 226 17.38 3.84 -13.10
C THR A 226 18.71 4.60 -13.07
N LEU A 227 19.82 3.94 -13.41
CA LEU A 227 21.15 4.56 -13.46
C LEU A 227 21.31 5.55 -14.62
N VAL A 228 20.65 5.29 -15.75
CA VAL A 228 20.61 6.24 -16.88
C VAL A 228 19.83 7.50 -16.51
N GLY A 229 18.92 7.44 -15.54
CA GLY A 229 18.18 8.60 -15.04
C GLY A 229 17.28 9.19 -16.11
N MET A 230 16.44 8.36 -16.73
CA MET A 230 15.65 8.72 -17.92
C MET A 230 14.61 9.82 -17.66
N ASN A 231 14.37 10.20 -16.40
CA ASN A 231 13.47 11.29 -16.02
C ASN A 231 14.02 12.10 -14.83
N ASP A 232 13.50 13.32 -14.67
CA ASP A 232 13.89 14.25 -13.60
C ASP A 232 13.65 13.66 -12.21
N TYR A 233 12.63 12.82 -12.05
CA TYR A 233 12.35 12.13 -10.80
C TYR A 233 13.49 11.18 -10.40
N GLU A 234 14.05 10.42 -11.34
CA GLU A 234 15.17 9.50 -11.07
C GLU A 234 16.45 10.26 -10.71
N ARG A 235 16.71 11.37 -11.40
CA ARG A 235 17.88 12.24 -11.13
C ARG A 235 17.79 12.93 -9.78
N GLY A 236 16.62 13.49 -9.44
CA GLY A 236 16.40 14.21 -8.17
C GLY A 236 16.45 13.33 -6.91
N ARG A 237 16.40 12.00 -7.05
CA ARG A 237 16.55 11.06 -5.92
C ARG A 237 17.99 10.68 -5.61
N LEU A 238 18.94 11.06 -6.45
CA LEU A 238 20.36 10.86 -6.20
C LEU A 238 20.97 11.97 -5.32
N GLU A 239 20.22 13.04 -5.03
CA GLU A 239 20.61 14.09 -4.09
C GLU A 239 20.49 13.61 -2.64
N THR A 240 21.55 13.77 -1.84
CA THR A 240 21.75 13.13 -0.52
C THR A 240 20.69 13.51 0.52
N ASP A 241 20.27 14.78 0.56
CA ASP A 241 19.38 15.28 1.63
C ASP A 241 17.92 14.86 1.40
N SER A 242 17.49 14.81 0.13
CA SER A 242 16.18 14.30 -0.27
C SER A 242 16.07 12.78 -0.04
N ALA A 243 17.18 12.06 -0.21
CA ALA A 243 17.21 10.62 -0.02
C ALA A 243 16.96 10.20 1.44
N ILE A 244 17.58 10.86 2.42
CA ILE A 244 17.41 10.50 3.84
C ILE A 244 15.97 10.73 4.29
N ASN A 245 15.39 11.88 3.97
CA ASN A 245 14.00 12.22 4.32
C ASN A 245 12.99 11.29 3.64
N TYR A 246 13.33 10.74 2.48
CA TYR A 246 12.50 9.73 1.79
C TYR A 246 12.65 8.32 2.38
N LEU A 247 13.82 8.00 2.94
CA LEU A 247 14.12 6.66 3.44
C LEU A 247 13.60 6.45 4.86
N MET A 248 13.70 7.46 5.73
CA MET A 248 13.41 7.32 7.16
C MET A 248 11.93 7.56 7.50
N THR A 249 11.57 7.24 8.75
CA THR A 249 10.27 7.64 9.34
C THR A 249 10.43 8.98 10.06
N ASN A 250 9.34 9.69 10.36
CA ASN A 250 9.40 11.08 10.86
C ASN A 250 9.14 11.23 12.36
N THR A 251 8.52 10.24 13.00
CA THR A 251 8.06 10.34 14.39
C THR A 251 8.52 9.17 15.23
N TRP A 252 8.59 9.38 16.55
CA TRP A 252 8.99 8.35 17.50
C TRP A 252 8.09 7.12 17.46
N GLY A 253 6.76 7.30 17.32
CA GLY A 253 5.83 6.20 17.16
C GLY A 253 6.14 5.34 15.94
N GLN A 254 6.47 5.97 14.80
CA GLN A 254 6.81 5.24 13.57
C GLN A 254 8.15 4.51 13.68
N HIS A 255 9.18 5.14 14.26
CA HIS A 255 10.46 4.49 14.56
C HIS A 255 10.27 3.30 15.49
N LEU A 256 9.45 3.46 16.53
CA LEU A 256 9.16 2.39 17.48
C LEU A 256 8.39 1.24 16.81
N LEU A 257 7.44 1.53 15.93
CA LEU A 257 6.70 0.51 15.19
C LEU A 257 7.64 -0.30 14.29
N LEU A 258 8.56 0.37 13.60
CA LEU A 258 9.60 -0.25 12.78
C LEU A 258 10.46 -1.22 13.61
N ILE A 259 10.96 -0.76 14.76
CA ILE A 259 11.79 -1.57 15.67
C ILE A 259 11.01 -2.78 16.17
N VAL A 260 9.78 -2.58 16.68
CA VAL A 260 8.95 -3.66 17.22
C VAL A 260 8.63 -4.68 16.13
N VAL A 261 8.27 -4.25 14.92
CA VAL A 261 7.98 -5.16 13.80
C VAL A 261 9.22 -5.96 13.40
N LEU A 262 10.39 -5.32 13.29
CA LEU A 262 11.63 -6.00 12.93
C LEU A 262 12.03 -7.04 13.98
N MET A 263 12.02 -6.64 15.26
CA MET A 263 12.33 -7.53 16.38
C MET A 263 11.33 -8.68 16.49
N LEU A 264 10.04 -8.41 16.27
CA LEU A 264 9.01 -9.45 16.27
C LEU A 264 9.19 -10.41 15.10
N GLY A 265 9.49 -9.93 13.90
CA GLY A 265 9.80 -10.76 12.74
C GLY A 265 11.02 -11.67 12.99
N LEU A 266 12.11 -11.10 13.48
CA LEU A 266 13.34 -11.84 13.81
C LEU A 266 13.12 -12.89 14.90
N THR A 267 12.45 -12.52 15.99
CA THR A 267 12.17 -13.45 17.11
C THR A 267 11.23 -14.56 16.69
N LEU A 268 10.23 -14.29 15.85
CA LEU A 268 9.39 -15.32 15.25
C LEU A 268 10.21 -16.24 14.35
N GLY A 269 11.08 -15.70 13.49
CA GLY A 269 11.95 -16.51 12.64
C GLY A 269 12.89 -17.41 13.43
N VAL A 270 13.65 -16.84 14.37
CA VAL A 270 14.55 -17.59 15.25
C VAL A 270 13.77 -18.63 16.07
N GLY A 271 12.62 -18.25 16.64
CA GLY A 271 11.76 -19.16 17.40
C GLY A 271 11.20 -20.33 16.57
N LEU A 272 11.11 -20.19 15.25
CA LEU A 272 10.72 -21.27 14.33
C LEU A 272 11.89 -22.20 14.00
N LEU A 273 13.15 -21.76 14.15
CA LEU A 273 14.35 -22.57 13.95
C LEU A 273 14.80 -23.29 15.23
N LEU A 274 14.58 -22.68 16.40
CA LEU A 274 14.98 -23.24 17.69
C LEU A 274 14.05 -24.36 18.17
N ARG A 275 14.54 -25.18 19.10
CA ARG A 275 13.80 -26.29 19.74
C ARG A 275 13.84 -26.20 21.28
N GLY A 276 12.95 -26.93 21.94
CA GLY A 276 12.98 -27.13 23.40
C GLY A 276 12.75 -25.86 24.21
N ARG A 277 13.51 -25.69 25.30
CA ARG A 277 13.36 -24.56 26.23
C ARG A 277 13.70 -23.21 25.58
N ALA A 278 14.71 -23.17 24.72
CA ALA A 278 15.12 -21.95 24.01
C ALA A 278 13.99 -21.43 23.11
N GLN A 279 13.28 -22.33 22.41
CA GLN A 279 12.10 -21.97 21.63
C GLN A 279 11.00 -21.33 22.50
N GLY A 280 10.73 -21.90 23.68
CA GLY A 280 9.74 -21.36 24.61
C GLY A 280 10.07 -19.93 25.07
N LEU A 281 11.34 -19.66 25.39
CA LEU A 281 11.81 -18.33 25.80
C LEU A 281 11.66 -17.30 24.68
N ILE A 282 12.14 -17.63 23.47
CA ILE A 282 12.06 -16.72 22.32
C ILE A 282 10.61 -16.45 21.92
N LEU A 283 9.74 -17.47 21.93
CA LEU A 283 8.31 -17.27 21.65
C LEU A 283 7.60 -16.51 22.78
N GLY A 284 8.05 -16.64 24.02
CA GLY A 284 7.59 -15.81 25.14
C GLY A 284 7.93 -14.34 24.90
N PHE A 285 9.17 -14.05 24.52
CA PHE A 285 9.60 -12.71 24.16
C PHE A 285 8.83 -12.14 22.95
N ALA A 286 8.60 -12.94 21.91
CA ALA A 286 7.77 -12.54 20.77
C ALA A 286 6.33 -12.17 21.18
N ARG A 287 5.75 -12.82 22.19
CA ARG A 287 4.42 -12.44 22.73
C ARG A 287 4.46 -11.11 23.46
N VAL A 288 5.53 -10.82 24.21
CA VAL A 288 5.73 -9.51 24.86
C VAL A 288 5.82 -8.41 23.80
N LEU A 289 6.66 -8.60 22.77
CA LEU A 289 6.77 -7.66 21.66
C LEU A 289 5.42 -7.45 20.95
N ALA A 290 4.67 -8.53 20.72
CA ALA A 290 3.34 -8.42 20.14
C ALA A 290 2.36 -7.64 21.04
N GLY A 291 2.45 -7.80 22.36
CA GLY A 291 1.67 -7.00 23.31
C GLY A 291 1.96 -5.49 23.23
N LEU A 292 3.15 -5.10 22.77
CA LEU A 292 3.49 -3.69 22.53
C LEU A 292 2.89 -3.14 21.23
N VAL A 293 2.60 -4.00 20.25
CA VAL A 293 2.14 -3.56 18.93
C VAL A 293 0.89 -2.66 18.99
N PRO A 294 -0.18 -3.00 19.74
CA PRO A 294 -1.34 -2.11 19.86
C PRO A 294 -1.01 -0.76 20.51
N VAL A 295 -0.14 -0.75 21.52
CA VAL A 295 0.27 0.48 22.21
C VAL A 295 0.99 1.40 21.24
N VAL A 296 1.92 0.85 20.46
CA VAL A 296 2.67 1.60 19.45
C VAL A 296 1.76 2.04 18.29
N ALA A 297 0.82 1.20 17.88
CA ALA A 297 -0.17 1.57 16.88
C ALA A 297 -1.05 2.73 17.33
N VAL A 298 -1.50 2.75 18.60
CA VAL A 298 -2.21 3.90 19.19
C VAL A 298 -1.34 5.15 19.21
N LEU A 299 -0.06 5.04 19.58
CA LEU A 299 0.88 6.17 19.54
C LEU A 299 0.98 6.77 18.13
N VAL A 300 1.20 5.93 17.11
CA VAL A 300 1.23 6.36 15.70
C VAL A 300 -0.12 6.96 15.27
N SER A 301 -1.25 6.39 15.72
CA SER A 301 -2.58 6.96 15.45
C SER A 301 -2.73 8.36 16.02
N VAL A 302 -2.26 8.62 17.25
CA VAL A 302 -2.30 9.95 17.88
C VAL A 302 -1.45 10.94 17.10
N GLU A 303 -0.23 10.55 16.71
CA GLU A 303 0.65 11.39 15.86
C GLU A 303 -0.05 11.77 14.54
N ILE A 304 -0.64 10.80 13.84
CA ILE A 304 -1.37 11.04 12.58
C ILE A 304 -2.57 11.98 12.79
N LEU A 305 -3.36 11.77 13.84
CA LEU A 305 -4.52 12.61 14.15
C LEU A 305 -4.12 14.05 14.50
N ASN A 306 -2.93 14.25 15.06
CA ASN A 306 -2.35 15.56 15.33
C ASN A 306 -1.68 16.19 14.10
N GLY A 307 -1.71 15.53 12.94
CA GLY A 307 -1.07 16.00 11.70
C GLY A 307 0.45 15.83 11.69
N GLU A 308 0.98 14.96 12.53
CA GLU A 308 2.40 14.58 12.56
C GLU A 308 2.62 13.25 11.83
N GLY A 309 3.86 12.98 11.44
CA GLY A 309 4.21 11.69 10.80
C GLY A 309 3.54 11.45 9.44
N ILE A 310 2.97 12.48 8.81
CA ILE A 310 2.31 12.36 7.51
C ILE A 310 3.37 12.20 6.42
N GLN A 311 3.78 10.97 6.20
CA GLN A 311 4.77 10.63 5.19
C GLN A 311 4.10 10.17 3.91
N LEU A 312 4.60 10.66 2.78
CA LEU A 312 4.26 10.12 1.47
C LEU A 312 4.65 8.64 1.39
N LYS A 313 5.95 8.38 1.56
CA LYS A 313 6.61 7.09 1.39
C LYS A 313 7.83 7.05 2.33
N SER A 314 8.06 5.91 2.96
CA SER A 314 9.19 5.61 3.83
C SER A 314 9.93 4.42 3.25
N GLY A 315 11.09 4.68 2.65
CA GLY A 315 11.88 3.64 1.98
C GLY A 315 12.33 2.52 2.93
N VAL A 316 12.46 2.77 4.23
CA VAL A 316 12.84 1.75 5.21
C VAL A 316 11.77 0.67 5.37
N THR A 317 10.48 0.97 5.21
CA THR A 317 9.42 -0.05 5.26
C THR A 317 9.53 -1.04 4.10
N PHE A 318 10.03 -0.56 2.96
CA PHE A 318 10.31 -1.40 1.81
C PHE A 318 11.49 -2.35 2.07
N VAL A 319 12.58 -1.84 2.66
CA VAL A 319 13.75 -2.65 3.05
C VAL A 319 13.36 -3.71 4.08
N VAL A 320 12.59 -3.36 5.11
CA VAL A 320 12.10 -4.32 6.10
C VAL A 320 11.19 -5.37 5.46
N GLY A 321 10.34 -4.97 4.50
CA GLY A 321 9.55 -5.92 3.72
C GLY A 321 10.39 -6.98 3.01
N LEU A 322 11.45 -6.56 2.31
CA LEU A 322 12.39 -7.47 1.67
C LEU A 322 13.13 -8.36 2.69
N ALA A 323 13.55 -7.80 3.83
CA ALA A 323 14.20 -8.55 4.89
C ALA A 323 13.29 -9.65 5.46
N LEU A 324 12.01 -9.34 5.70
CA LEU A 324 11.02 -10.32 6.16
C LEU A 324 10.74 -11.39 5.10
N MET A 325 10.71 -11.05 3.80
CA MET A 325 10.62 -12.04 2.72
C MET A 325 11.84 -12.97 2.70
N GLY A 326 13.04 -12.40 2.86
CA GLY A 326 14.30 -13.15 2.95
C GLY A 326 14.30 -14.12 4.13
N LEU A 327 13.83 -13.66 5.30
CA LEU A 327 13.67 -14.49 6.49
C LEU A 327 12.70 -15.65 6.25
N VAL A 328 11.52 -15.39 5.68
CA VAL A 328 10.56 -16.45 5.31
C VAL A 328 11.18 -17.47 4.36
N SER A 329 11.92 -16.99 3.35
CA SER A 329 12.60 -17.85 2.38
C SER A 329 13.64 -18.72 3.06
N ALA A 330 14.48 -18.15 3.92
CA ALA A 330 15.49 -18.89 4.69
C ALA A 330 14.84 -19.95 5.61
N LEU A 331 13.73 -19.61 6.26
CA LEU A 331 12.99 -20.54 7.14
C LEU A 331 12.46 -21.75 6.37
N VAL A 332 11.89 -21.55 5.19
CA VAL A 332 11.30 -22.63 4.39
C VAL A 332 12.37 -23.46 3.67
N LEU A 333 13.47 -22.84 3.24
CA LEU A 333 14.55 -23.52 2.52
C LEU A 333 15.62 -24.14 3.44
N ALA A 334 15.55 -23.92 4.75
CA ALA A 334 16.50 -24.47 5.71
C ALA A 334 16.60 -26.00 5.58
N PRO A 335 17.83 -26.59 5.64
CA PRO A 335 18.03 -28.03 5.48
C PRO A 335 17.14 -28.88 6.40
N PRO A 336 16.68 -30.06 5.93
CA PRO A 336 15.80 -30.94 6.73
C PRO A 336 16.42 -31.35 8.07
N GLN A 337 17.75 -31.42 8.14
CA GLN A 337 18.54 -31.75 9.34
C GLN A 337 18.35 -30.72 10.46
N LEU A 338 18.02 -29.46 10.12
CA LEU A 338 17.64 -28.40 11.06
C LEU A 338 16.14 -28.45 11.44
N GLY A 339 15.33 -29.33 10.82
CA GLY A 339 14.07 -29.81 11.43
C GLY A 339 12.76 -29.67 10.67
N TRP A 340 12.73 -29.92 9.37
CA TRP A 340 11.61 -29.44 8.54
C TRP A 340 10.85 -30.42 7.64
N LEU A 341 10.73 -31.70 8.03
CA LEU A 341 9.63 -32.51 7.47
C LEU A 341 8.36 -32.54 8.31
N GLN A 342 8.32 -31.77 9.40
CA GLN A 342 7.08 -31.41 10.06
C GLN A 342 7.17 -29.95 10.53
N LEU A 343 6.99 -28.98 9.62
CA LEU A 343 6.22 -27.79 10.00
C LEU A 343 5.02 -28.34 10.75
N PRO A 344 4.88 -28.11 12.07
CA PRO A 344 3.88 -28.84 12.83
C PRO A 344 2.53 -28.56 12.18
N ARG A 345 1.88 -29.60 11.64
CA ARG A 345 0.45 -29.56 11.36
C ARG A 345 -0.18 -29.14 12.66
N TRP A 346 -0.59 -27.89 12.70
CA TRP A 346 -1.25 -27.24 13.82
C TRP A 346 -0.98 -27.86 15.21
N ASP A 347 0.24 -27.74 15.75
CA ASP A 347 0.53 -28.14 17.13
C ASP A 347 -0.51 -27.50 18.09
N PRO A 348 -1.20 -28.24 18.97
CA PRO A 348 -2.14 -27.66 19.93
C PRO A 348 -1.54 -26.57 20.84
N ARG A 349 -0.20 -26.49 21.00
CA ARG A 349 0.52 -25.38 21.64
C ARG A 349 0.39 -24.02 20.90
N LEU A 350 -0.29 -24.00 19.75
CA LEU A 350 -0.54 -22.84 18.87
C LEU A 350 -1.67 -21.89 19.29
N ARG A 351 -2.25 -21.99 20.50
CA ARG A 351 -3.20 -20.96 20.99
C ARG A 351 -2.62 -19.54 20.85
N GLY A 352 -1.31 -19.39 21.06
CA GLY A 352 -0.64 -18.10 20.95
C GLY A 352 -0.48 -17.55 19.52
N ARG A 353 -0.70 -18.32 18.45
CA ARG A 353 -0.47 -17.80 17.07
C ARG A 353 -1.70 -17.08 16.50
N THR A 354 -2.90 -17.60 16.77
CA THR A 354 -4.13 -16.89 16.42
C THR A 354 -4.21 -15.55 17.15
N SER A 355 -3.83 -15.48 18.42
CA SER A 355 -3.79 -14.22 19.16
C SER A 355 -2.81 -13.22 18.56
N LEU A 356 -1.64 -13.64 18.06
CA LEU A 356 -0.71 -12.74 17.35
C LEU A 356 -1.33 -12.14 16.09
N VAL A 357 -1.99 -12.97 15.28
CA VAL A 357 -2.70 -12.50 14.07
C VAL A 357 -3.79 -11.49 14.46
N MET A 358 -4.59 -11.79 15.49
CA MET A 358 -5.62 -10.87 15.99
C MET A 358 -5.02 -9.54 16.45
N ILE A 359 -3.96 -9.58 17.25
CA ILE A 359 -3.28 -8.38 17.78
C ILE A 359 -2.79 -7.49 16.63
N ILE A 360 -2.11 -8.07 15.64
CA ILE A 360 -1.60 -7.33 14.50
C ILE A 360 -2.76 -6.80 13.65
N ALA A 361 -3.79 -7.60 13.37
CA ALA A 361 -4.95 -7.19 12.59
C ALA A 361 -5.74 -6.06 13.27
N VAL A 362 -5.96 -6.13 14.58
CA VAL A 362 -6.59 -5.05 15.36
C VAL A 362 -5.76 -3.78 15.27
N SER A 363 -4.44 -3.88 15.40
CA SER A 363 -3.53 -2.73 15.28
C SER A 363 -3.57 -2.12 13.87
N MET A 364 -3.69 -2.94 12.83
CA MET A 364 -3.90 -2.46 11.47
C MET A 364 -5.23 -1.72 11.32
N VAL A 365 -6.33 -2.27 11.88
CA VAL A 365 -7.64 -1.61 11.86
C VAL A 365 -7.55 -0.25 12.55
N VAL A 366 -6.94 -0.16 13.74
CA VAL A 366 -6.75 1.11 14.48
C VAL A 366 -6.01 2.14 13.63
N LEU A 367 -4.90 1.77 13.00
CA LEU A 367 -4.14 2.67 12.12
C LEU A 367 -4.94 3.11 10.89
N LEU A 368 -5.64 2.19 10.23
CA LEU A 368 -6.48 2.50 9.07
C LEU A 368 -7.62 3.45 9.44
N LEU A 369 -8.27 3.23 10.58
CA LEU A 369 -9.32 4.11 11.09
C LEU A 369 -8.77 5.50 11.45
N ALA A 370 -7.62 5.58 12.12
CA ALA A 370 -6.99 6.85 12.47
C ALA A 370 -6.62 7.67 11.22
N LYS A 371 -6.02 7.03 10.20
CA LYS A 371 -5.73 7.67 8.91
C LYS A 371 -6.98 8.13 8.19
N SER A 372 -8.02 7.29 8.18
CA SER A 372 -9.30 7.61 7.56
C SER A 372 -9.98 8.78 8.26
N ALA A 373 -9.92 8.84 9.59
CA ALA A 373 -10.44 9.94 10.40
C ALA A 373 -9.66 11.23 10.17
N ALA A 374 -8.32 11.18 10.19
CA ALA A 374 -7.48 12.36 9.95
C ALA A 374 -7.75 12.95 8.55
N TRP A 375 -7.80 12.10 7.51
CA TRP A 375 -8.12 12.52 6.16
C TRP A 375 -9.54 13.04 5.99
N TRP A 376 -10.52 12.38 6.62
CA TRP A 376 -11.91 12.84 6.62
C TRP A 376 -12.03 14.22 7.26
N THR A 377 -11.42 14.43 8.43
CA THR A 377 -11.41 15.73 9.11
C THR A 377 -10.78 16.80 8.23
N ALA A 378 -9.64 16.52 7.61
CA ALA A 378 -8.97 17.47 6.73
C ALA A 378 -9.80 17.82 5.49
N THR A 379 -10.32 16.82 4.79
CA THR A 379 -11.16 17.04 3.60
C THR A 379 -12.50 17.71 3.94
N ARG A 380 -13.06 17.45 5.12
CA ARG A 380 -14.27 18.15 5.58
C ARG A 380 -13.99 19.59 5.98
N GLY A 381 -12.85 19.87 6.60
CA GLY A 381 -12.38 21.23 6.84
C GLY A 381 -12.23 22.01 5.52
N LEU A 382 -11.64 21.39 4.50
CA LEU A 382 -11.54 21.97 3.17
C LEU A 382 -12.91 22.22 2.53
N GLN A 383 -13.86 21.30 2.68
CA GLN A 383 -15.25 21.49 2.21
C GLN A 383 -15.92 22.69 2.86
N ASN A 384 -15.82 22.81 4.18
CA ASN A 384 -16.43 23.90 4.92
C ASN A 384 -15.80 25.24 4.50
N LEU A 385 -14.49 25.28 4.34
CA LEU A 385 -13.78 26.46 3.83
C LEU A 385 -14.32 26.94 2.47
N LEU A 386 -14.50 26.02 1.53
CA LEU A 386 -15.06 26.33 0.21
C LEU A 386 -16.51 26.79 0.28
N ALA A 387 -17.31 26.17 1.15
CA ALA A 387 -18.72 26.50 1.34
C ALA A 387 -18.94 27.87 2.00
N GLU A 388 -18.11 28.23 2.99
CA GLU A 388 -18.26 29.45 3.78
C GLU A 388 -17.63 30.67 3.11
N SER A 389 -16.66 30.47 2.20
CA SER A 389 -16.04 31.56 1.47
C SER A 389 -17.09 32.31 0.63
N ARG A 390 -16.95 33.63 0.57
CA ARG A 390 -17.78 34.52 -0.27
C ARG A 390 -17.05 34.97 -1.53
N ASP A 391 -15.76 34.71 -1.61
CA ASP A 391 -14.93 35.10 -2.75
C ASP A 391 -15.26 34.21 -3.95
N ASP A 392 -14.97 34.70 -5.16
CA ASP A 392 -15.06 33.91 -6.39
C ASP A 392 -13.85 32.97 -6.55
N CYS A 393 -12.70 33.38 -6.01
CA CYS A 393 -11.46 32.62 -5.99
C CYS A 393 -10.72 32.83 -4.67
N ILE A 394 -10.28 31.73 -4.05
CA ILE A 394 -9.51 31.71 -2.81
C ILE A 394 -8.03 31.56 -3.15
N HIS A 395 -7.23 32.49 -2.65
CA HIS A 395 -5.77 32.43 -2.76
C HIS A 395 -5.19 31.43 -1.74
N LEU A 396 -4.44 30.44 -2.24
CA LEU A 396 -3.69 29.47 -1.44
C LEU A 396 -2.23 29.89 -1.35
N SER A 397 -1.81 30.26 -0.15
CA SER A 397 -0.45 30.65 0.20
C SER A 397 0.01 29.99 1.50
N ALA A 398 1.24 30.28 1.92
CA ALA A 398 1.77 29.78 3.20
C ALA A 398 1.03 30.33 4.43
N SER A 399 0.27 31.42 4.29
CA SER A 399 -0.48 32.05 5.39
C SER A 399 -1.99 32.06 5.17
N GLU A 400 -2.45 31.74 3.96
CA GLU A 400 -3.84 31.87 3.56
C GLU A 400 -4.34 30.63 2.81
N PRO A 401 -5.56 30.19 3.08
CA PRO A 401 -6.41 30.60 4.18
C PRO A 401 -5.90 30.06 5.53
N PHE A 402 -6.05 30.84 6.60
CA PHE A 402 -5.61 30.47 7.96
C PHE A 402 -6.19 29.12 8.43
N ALA A 403 -7.40 28.79 7.98
CA ALA A 403 -8.04 27.52 8.31
C ALA A 403 -7.36 26.27 7.72
N LEU A 404 -6.40 26.41 6.78
CA LEU A 404 -5.55 25.29 6.35
C LEU A 404 -4.27 25.14 7.18
N GLN A 405 -3.97 26.09 8.06
CA GLN A 405 -2.73 26.11 8.87
C GLN A 405 -2.83 25.29 10.16
N TRP A 406 -4.03 24.80 10.50
CA TRP A 406 -4.21 23.95 11.68
C TRP A 406 -3.39 22.65 11.55
N PRO A 407 -2.83 22.12 12.65
CA PRO A 407 -1.99 20.92 12.59
C PRO A 407 -2.64 19.75 11.85
N TRP A 408 -3.92 19.46 12.13
CA TRP A 408 -4.67 18.37 11.47
C TRP A 408 -4.96 18.61 9.98
N MET A 409 -4.83 19.86 9.49
CA MET A 409 -5.00 20.23 8.08
C MET A 409 -3.71 20.07 7.27
N ARG A 410 -2.54 19.90 7.91
CA ARG A 410 -1.25 19.68 7.24
C ARG A 410 -1.26 18.50 6.26
N ILE A 411 -2.17 17.54 6.47
CA ILE A 411 -2.36 16.40 5.57
C ILE A 411 -2.83 16.83 4.18
N ILE A 412 -3.59 17.92 4.07
CA ILE A 412 -4.13 18.42 2.81
C ILE A 412 -3.41 19.69 2.33
N ASP A 413 -2.50 20.25 3.12
CA ASP A 413 -1.64 21.37 2.75
C ASP A 413 -0.44 20.87 1.92
N ASP A 414 -0.69 20.63 0.64
CA ASP A 414 0.29 20.15 -0.30
C ASP A 414 0.08 20.78 -1.69
N TRP A 415 0.77 20.26 -2.70
CA TRP A 415 0.65 20.78 -4.06
C TRP A 415 -0.64 20.34 -4.77
N VAL A 416 -1.38 19.35 -4.24
CA VAL A 416 -2.65 18.87 -4.79
C VAL A 416 -3.87 19.44 -4.06
N THR A 417 -3.71 20.30 -3.05
CA THR A 417 -4.84 20.97 -2.37
C THR A 417 -5.87 21.56 -3.34
N PRO A 418 -5.49 22.31 -4.40
CA PRO A 418 -6.44 22.82 -5.40
C PRO A 418 -7.28 21.74 -6.08
N MET A 419 -6.66 20.58 -6.36
CA MET A 419 -7.34 19.45 -7.00
C MET A 419 -8.24 18.71 -6.02
N ASN A 420 -7.79 18.56 -4.77
CA ASN A 420 -8.61 18.00 -3.70
C ASN A 420 -9.81 18.90 -3.38
N ALA A 421 -9.68 20.22 -3.49
CA ALA A 421 -10.81 21.16 -3.34
C ALA A 421 -11.95 20.84 -4.33
N LEU A 422 -11.59 20.53 -5.59
CA LEU A 422 -12.54 20.11 -6.62
C LEU A 422 -13.07 18.68 -6.39
N ALA A 423 -12.17 17.74 -6.07
CA ALA A 423 -12.52 16.34 -5.87
C ALA A 423 -13.45 16.11 -4.67
N PHE A 424 -13.27 16.91 -3.63
CA PHE A 424 -14.04 16.88 -2.39
C PHE A 424 -15.04 18.03 -2.30
N ARG A 425 -15.43 18.68 -3.41
CA ARG A 425 -16.35 19.83 -3.33
C ARG A 425 -17.60 19.55 -2.47
N PRO A 426 -18.07 20.53 -1.67
CA PRO A 426 -19.35 20.40 -1.02
C PRO A 426 -20.47 20.35 -2.08
N ARG A 427 -21.46 19.48 -1.87
CA ARG A 427 -22.70 19.44 -2.64
C ARG A 427 -23.80 20.14 -1.85
N LEU A 428 -23.82 21.47 -1.93
CA LEU A 428 -24.89 22.28 -1.37
C LEU A 428 -26.00 22.36 -2.41
N ILE A 429 -27.15 21.76 -2.11
CA ILE A 429 -28.35 21.88 -2.94
C ILE A 429 -29.14 23.05 -2.37
N LEU A 430 -29.24 24.14 -3.13
CA LEU A 430 -29.91 25.37 -2.69
C LEU A 430 -31.43 25.20 -2.66
N ASP A 431 -31.98 24.55 -3.68
CA ASP A 431 -33.37 24.12 -3.84
C ASP A 431 -33.44 23.15 -5.04
N ALA A 432 -34.46 22.31 -5.16
CA ALA A 432 -34.64 21.37 -6.27
C ALA A 432 -34.63 22.07 -7.64
N GLU A 433 -35.05 23.34 -7.70
CA GLU A 433 -35.10 24.15 -8.92
C GLU A 433 -33.79 24.89 -9.24
N ARG A 434 -32.96 25.19 -8.23
CA ARG A 434 -31.76 26.04 -8.38
C ARG A 434 -30.47 25.26 -8.61
N GLY A 435 -30.50 23.94 -8.45
CA GLY A 435 -29.35 23.07 -8.69
C GLY A 435 -28.28 23.15 -7.60
N ILE A 436 -27.05 22.80 -7.96
CA ILE A 436 -25.89 22.76 -7.05
C ILE A 436 -25.30 24.17 -6.93
N GLU A 437 -25.00 24.62 -5.71
CA GLU A 437 -24.36 25.93 -5.50
C GLU A 437 -22.98 25.99 -6.17
N PRO A 438 -22.67 27.08 -6.90
CA PRO A 438 -21.31 27.33 -7.38
C PRO A 438 -20.33 27.50 -6.21
N ILE A 439 -19.18 26.86 -6.28
CA ILE A 439 -18.11 26.98 -5.26
C ILE A 439 -16.92 27.78 -5.80
N PRO A 440 -16.15 28.48 -4.96
CA PRO A 440 -14.93 29.12 -5.38
C PRO A 440 -13.86 28.11 -5.80
N LEU A 441 -12.95 28.58 -6.65
CA LEU A 441 -11.70 27.88 -6.93
C LEU A 441 -10.66 28.23 -5.86
N LEU A 442 -9.88 27.25 -5.43
CA LEU A 442 -8.76 27.45 -4.51
C LEU A 442 -7.46 27.28 -5.28
N LEU A 443 -6.72 28.36 -5.54
CA LEU A 443 -5.58 28.40 -6.45
C LEU A 443 -4.33 28.95 -5.78
N ARG A 444 -3.16 28.43 -6.17
CA ARG A 444 -1.86 28.88 -5.65
C ARG A 444 -1.38 30.14 -6.37
N HIS A 445 -0.56 30.93 -5.67
CA HIS A 445 0.14 32.10 -6.24
C HIS A 445 -0.82 33.07 -6.96
N ASP A 446 -0.42 33.65 -8.08
CA ASP A 446 -1.23 34.53 -8.92
C ASP A 446 -2.37 33.84 -9.69
N GLY A 447 -2.67 32.57 -9.39
CA GLY A 447 -3.67 31.76 -10.13
C GLY A 447 -5.06 32.40 -10.19
N CYS A 448 -5.50 33.13 -9.16
CA CYS A 448 -6.78 33.87 -9.21
C CYS A 448 -6.74 35.06 -10.17
N ALA A 449 -5.61 35.76 -10.29
CA ALA A 449 -5.44 36.84 -11.25
C ALA A 449 -5.35 36.29 -12.68
N VAL A 450 -4.66 35.16 -12.87
CA VAL A 450 -4.59 34.46 -14.16
C VAL A 450 -5.99 34.03 -14.60
N LEU A 451 -6.79 33.48 -13.68
CA LEU A 451 -8.17 33.08 -13.96
C LEU A 451 -9.03 34.26 -14.42
N SER A 452 -9.01 35.38 -13.70
CA SER A 452 -9.84 36.55 -14.05
C SER A 452 -9.44 37.18 -15.38
N GLN A 453 -8.15 37.15 -15.73
CA GLN A 453 -7.64 37.72 -16.97
C GLN A 453 -7.82 36.81 -18.19
N THR A 454 -7.71 35.49 -18.02
CA THR A 454 -7.58 34.54 -19.13
C THR A 454 -8.69 33.50 -19.23
N GLY A 455 -9.50 33.33 -18.19
CA GLY A 455 -10.47 32.23 -18.07
C GLY A 455 -9.82 30.85 -17.85
N LYS A 456 -8.50 30.79 -17.62
CA LYS A 456 -7.75 29.55 -17.41
C LYS A 456 -7.42 29.36 -15.94
N VAL A 457 -7.47 28.11 -15.50
CA VAL A 457 -7.20 27.67 -14.14
C VAL A 457 -5.85 26.97 -14.09
N GLU A 458 -4.91 27.56 -13.36
CA GLU A 458 -3.59 26.99 -13.08
C GLU A 458 -3.60 26.34 -11.70
N LEU A 459 -3.82 25.03 -11.65
CA LEU A 459 -3.82 24.28 -10.38
C LEU A 459 -2.40 24.00 -9.90
N VAL A 460 -1.50 23.80 -10.86
CA VAL A 460 -0.04 23.70 -10.71
C VAL A 460 0.60 24.34 -11.94
N SER A 461 1.86 24.79 -11.82
CA SER A 461 2.56 25.55 -12.88
C SER A 461 2.71 24.81 -14.21
N TRP A 462 2.59 23.49 -14.22
CA TRP A 462 2.68 22.66 -15.43
C TRP A 462 1.32 22.08 -15.89
N TYR A 463 0.20 22.49 -15.30
CA TYR A 463 -1.12 21.99 -15.69
C TYR A 463 -2.21 23.05 -15.63
N VAL A 464 -2.56 23.53 -16.83
CA VAL A 464 -3.56 24.56 -17.05
C VAL A 464 -4.82 23.94 -17.66
N ARG A 465 -5.99 24.36 -17.19
CA ARG A 465 -7.29 23.92 -17.73
C ARG A 465 -8.22 25.11 -17.97
N ASP A 466 -9.08 24.98 -18.95
CA ASP A 466 -10.16 25.93 -19.16
C ASP A 466 -11.18 25.80 -18.02
N VAL A 467 -11.64 26.93 -17.46
CA VAL A 467 -12.61 26.93 -16.34
C VAL A 467 -13.90 26.20 -16.72
N HIS A 468 -14.35 26.29 -17.98
CA HIS A 468 -15.55 25.62 -18.45
C HIS A 468 -15.40 24.10 -18.45
N SER A 469 -14.21 23.58 -18.75
CA SER A 469 -13.95 22.13 -18.66
C SER A 469 -14.03 21.63 -17.22
N LEU A 470 -13.55 22.42 -16.26
CA LEU A 470 -13.66 22.08 -14.84
C LEU A 470 -15.11 22.19 -14.36
N ASP A 471 -15.82 23.22 -14.80
CA ASP A 471 -17.24 23.46 -14.51
C ASP A 471 -18.13 22.31 -14.99
N GLN A 472 -17.92 21.85 -16.23
CA GLN A 472 -18.63 20.69 -16.78
C GLN A 472 -18.37 19.41 -15.98
N ARG A 473 -17.14 19.22 -15.47
CA ARG A 473 -16.76 17.97 -14.79
C ARG A 473 -17.14 17.95 -13.33
N PHE A 474 -16.84 19.03 -12.62
CA PHE A 474 -17.00 19.09 -11.18
C PHE A 474 -18.32 19.76 -10.79
N GLY A 475 -19.04 20.39 -11.72
CA GLY A 475 -20.24 21.18 -11.46
C GLY A 475 -19.93 22.68 -11.38
N PRO A 476 -20.93 23.53 -11.12
CA PRO A 476 -20.78 24.98 -11.22
C PRO A 476 -19.66 25.51 -10.32
N LEU A 477 -18.87 26.44 -10.85
CA LEU A 477 -17.78 27.18 -10.20
C LEU A 477 -18.09 28.68 -10.19
N ARG A 478 -17.74 29.38 -9.10
CA ARG A 478 -17.81 30.85 -9.03
C ARG A 478 -16.74 31.48 -9.92
N ARG A 479 -17.01 32.68 -10.43
CA ARG A 479 -16.18 33.36 -11.45
C ARG A 479 -16.13 34.85 -11.19
#